data_AF-N0AZJ8-F1
#
_entry.id   AF-N0AZJ8-F1
#
_cell.length_a   1.000
_cell.length_b   1.000
_cell.length_c   1.000
_cell.angle_alpha   90.00
_cell.angle_beta   90.00
_cell.angle_gamma   90.00
#
_symmetry.space_group_name_H-M   'P 1'
#
loop_
_entity.id
_entity.type
_entity.pdbx_description
1 polymer ?
#
loop_
_entity_poly.entity_id
_entity_poly.type
_entity_poly.pdbx_seq_one_letter_code
_entity_poly.pdbx_strand_id
1 'polypeptide(L)'
;MHMTRKLAVVFLATAAAGLGSVEASALPRCRAPVEGYATATGILGAGSAKARVEARQNWKATVARLYGPRYASFSNAQDTQWDCKKGAILLAKCVIVARPCRY
;
A
#
# COMPACT_ATOMS: atom_id res chain seq x y z
N MET A 1 -12.89 -42.86 50.51
CA MET A 1 -11.93 -41.79 50.84
C MET A 1 -11.76 -40.90 49.61
N HIS A 2 -12.06 -39.61 49.79
CA HIS A 2 -11.87 -38.42 48.93
C HIS A 2 -12.30 -38.39 47.45
N MET A 3 -13.54 -37.91 47.27
CA MET A 3 -14.07 -37.18 46.11
C MET A 3 -13.20 -35.98 45.72
N THR A 4 -12.86 -35.84 44.45
CA THR A 4 -12.29 -34.62 43.86
C THR A 4 -13.38 -33.82 43.15
N ARG A 5 -13.78 -32.70 43.77
CA ARG A 5 -14.72 -31.71 43.22
C ARG A 5 -14.03 -30.87 42.15
N LYS A 6 -14.59 -30.83 40.94
CA LYS A 6 -14.18 -29.90 39.87
C LYS A 6 -14.68 -28.50 40.23
N LEU A 7 -13.77 -27.56 40.51
CA LEU A 7 -14.12 -26.14 40.63
C LEU A 7 -14.18 -25.51 39.25
N ALA A 8 -15.38 -25.07 38.85
CA ALA A 8 -15.57 -24.19 37.70
C ALA A 8 -15.53 -22.74 38.19
N VAL A 9 -14.55 -21.96 37.70
CA VAL A 9 -14.45 -20.52 37.95
C VAL A 9 -15.12 -19.80 36.78
N VAL A 10 -16.18 -19.04 37.05
CA VAL A 10 -16.87 -18.19 36.06
C VAL A 10 -16.31 -16.78 36.18
N PHE A 11 -15.65 -16.29 35.13
CA PHE A 11 -15.25 -14.89 35.00
C PHE A 11 -16.37 -14.11 34.30
N LEU A 12 -16.98 -13.13 34.98
CA LEU A 12 -17.82 -12.12 34.32
C LEU A 12 -16.92 -10.98 33.80
N ALA A 13 -16.92 -10.77 32.49
CA ALA A 13 -16.32 -9.59 31.86
C ALA A 13 -17.41 -8.53 31.61
N THR A 14 -17.27 -7.37 32.24
CA THR A 14 -18.08 -6.17 31.97
C THR A 14 -17.51 -5.45 30.76
N ALA A 15 -18.17 -5.55 29.60
CA ALA A 15 -17.82 -4.77 28.42
C ALA A 15 -18.42 -3.36 28.53
N ALA A 16 -17.56 -2.37 28.80
CA ALA A 16 -17.91 -0.96 28.66
C ALA A 16 -18.05 -0.62 27.16
N ALA A 17 -19.25 -0.27 26.73
CA ALA A 17 -19.52 0.20 25.38
C ALA A 17 -18.92 1.60 25.20
N GLY A 18 -17.74 1.69 24.59
CA GLY A 18 -17.18 2.96 24.14
C GLY A 18 -17.95 3.47 22.91
N LEU A 19 -18.51 4.68 23.02
CA LEU A 19 -19.06 5.43 21.88
C LEU A 19 -17.89 5.84 20.96
N GLY A 20 -17.67 5.07 19.90
CA GLY A 20 -16.70 5.41 18.86
C GLY A 20 -17.23 6.55 17.99
N SER A 21 -16.53 7.68 18.01
CA SER A 21 -16.71 8.79 17.08
C SER A 21 -16.52 8.27 15.65
N VAL A 22 -17.59 8.23 14.84
CA VAL A 22 -17.47 7.92 13.42
C VAL A 22 -16.92 9.17 12.74
N GLU A 23 -15.61 9.24 12.59
CA GLU A 23 -14.94 10.29 11.86
C GLU A 23 -15.39 10.21 10.39
N ALA A 24 -16.18 11.19 9.95
CA ALA A 24 -16.72 11.27 8.60
C ALA A 24 -15.56 11.43 7.61
N SER A 25 -14.99 10.30 7.18
CA SER A 25 -13.88 10.25 6.23
C SER A 25 -14.39 10.76 4.87
N ALA A 26 -13.95 11.94 4.45
CA ALA A 26 -14.28 12.48 3.14
C ALA A 26 -13.87 11.47 2.05
N LEU A 27 -14.79 11.19 1.11
CA LEU A 27 -14.52 10.26 0.02
C LEU A 27 -13.32 10.74 -0.81
N PRO A 28 -12.39 9.83 -1.18
CA PRO A 28 -11.20 10.21 -1.93
C PRO A 28 -11.57 10.78 -3.29
N ARG A 29 -10.94 11.90 -3.66
CA ARG A 29 -11.03 12.48 -5.00
C ARG A 29 -9.91 11.91 -5.84
N CYS A 30 -10.25 11.02 -6.78
CA CYS A 30 -9.30 10.36 -7.68
C CYS A 30 -9.27 10.98 -9.09
N ARG A 31 -8.16 10.78 -9.81
CA ARG A 31 -7.99 11.17 -11.23
C ARG A 31 -7.83 9.94 -12.14
N ALA A 32 -7.66 10.20 -13.44
CA ALA A 32 -7.35 9.16 -14.41
C ALA A 32 -6.07 8.40 -14.04
N PRO A 33 -5.94 7.11 -14.40
CA PRO A 33 -4.73 6.33 -14.18
C PRO A 33 -3.50 7.01 -14.79
N VAL A 34 -2.39 6.97 -14.06
CA VAL A 34 -1.10 7.49 -14.52
C VAL A 34 -0.08 6.36 -14.50
N GLU A 35 0.75 6.32 -15.54
CA GLU A 35 1.88 5.41 -15.61
C GLU A 35 3.13 6.05 -14.99
N GLY A 36 3.90 5.24 -14.26
CA GLY A 36 5.29 5.52 -13.95
C GLY A 36 6.14 4.31 -14.28
N TYR A 37 7.37 4.52 -14.73
CA TYR A 37 8.25 3.43 -15.10
C TYR A 37 9.69 3.73 -14.72
N ALA A 38 10.46 2.67 -14.54
CA ALA A 38 11.91 2.77 -14.43
C ALA A 38 12.58 1.47 -14.85
N THR A 39 13.84 1.61 -15.24
CA THR A 39 14.75 0.49 -15.49
C THR A 39 15.94 0.60 -14.55
N ALA A 40 16.41 -0.54 -14.04
CA ALA A 40 17.61 -0.58 -13.23
C ALA A 40 18.38 -1.87 -13.44
N THR A 41 19.69 -1.77 -13.30
CA THR A 41 20.60 -2.92 -13.36
C THR A 41 20.99 -3.39 -11.96
N GLY A 42 21.25 -4.69 -11.82
CA GLY A 42 21.78 -5.26 -10.58
C GLY A 42 21.81 -6.78 -10.58
N ILE A 43 22.75 -7.35 -9.83
CA ILE A 43 22.96 -8.79 -9.71
C ILE A 43 21.91 -9.38 -8.74
N LEU A 44 21.53 -10.65 -8.92
CA LEU A 44 20.67 -11.41 -8.00
C LEU A 44 19.33 -10.73 -7.68
N GLY A 45 18.71 -10.05 -8.66
CA GLY A 45 17.39 -9.42 -8.47
C GLY A 45 17.43 -8.03 -7.83
N ALA A 46 18.59 -7.52 -7.42
CA ALA A 46 18.75 -6.15 -6.92
C ALA A 46 18.26 -5.09 -7.93
N GLY A 47 18.47 -5.34 -9.23
CA GLY A 47 17.95 -4.48 -10.30
C GLY A 47 16.43 -4.38 -10.28
N SER A 48 15.72 -5.46 -9.97
CA SER A 48 14.25 -5.45 -9.90
C SER A 48 13.74 -4.66 -8.70
N ALA A 49 14.38 -4.79 -7.54
CA ALA A 49 14.04 -4.01 -6.36
C ALA A 49 14.26 -2.50 -6.59
N LYS A 50 15.41 -2.14 -7.17
CA LYS A 50 15.72 -0.76 -7.54
C LYS A 50 14.74 -0.20 -8.56
N ALA A 51 14.46 -0.93 -9.65
CA ALA A 51 13.51 -0.51 -10.67
C ALA A 51 12.11 -0.25 -10.08
N ARG A 52 11.68 -1.04 -9.09
CA ARG A 52 10.38 -0.84 -8.44
C ARG A 52 10.32 0.46 -7.63
N VAL A 53 11.39 0.78 -6.90
CA VAL A 53 11.47 2.03 -6.13
C VAL A 53 11.49 3.23 -7.07
N GLU A 54 12.33 3.19 -8.10
CA GLU A 54 12.45 4.28 -9.07
C GLU A 54 11.16 4.48 -9.87
N ALA A 55 10.46 3.40 -10.27
CA ALA A 55 9.18 3.50 -10.97
C ALA A 55 8.12 4.19 -10.09
N ARG A 56 8.14 3.94 -8.78
CA ARG A 56 7.28 4.65 -7.82
C ARG A 56 7.61 6.14 -7.78
N GLN A 57 8.89 6.51 -7.72
CA GLN A 57 9.29 7.91 -7.67
C GLN A 57 8.96 8.64 -8.98
N ASN A 58 9.18 7.97 -10.11
CA ASN A 58 8.78 8.46 -11.43
C ASN A 58 7.26 8.70 -11.49
N TRP A 59 6.44 7.78 -10.98
CA TRP A 59 4.99 7.96 -10.89
C TRP A 59 4.64 9.18 -10.03
N LYS A 60 5.22 9.31 -8.83
CA LYS A 60 4.97 10.44 -7.93
C LYS A 60 5.32 11.77 -8.58
N ALA A 61 6.49 11.86 -9.23
CA ALA A 61 6.92 13.06 -9.93
C ALA A 61 5.98 13.41 -11.09
N THR A 62 5.56 12.41 -11.87
CA THR A 62 4.62 12.59 -12.99
C THR A 62 3.26 13.08 -12.50
N VAL A 63 2.71 12.46 -11.46
CA VAL A 63 1.44 12.87 -10.85
C VAL A 63 1.54 14.27 -10.23
N ALA A 64 2.64 14.59 -9.54
CA ALA A 64 2.86 15.91 -8.96
C ALA A 64 2.84 17.00 -10.04
N ARG A 65 3.45 16.72 -11.19
CA ARG A 65 3.47 17.63 -12.35
C ARG A 65 2.09 17.78 -13.00
N LEU A 66 1.31 16.71 -13.10
CA LEU A 66 0.00 16.72 -13.78
C LEU A 66 -1.13 17.28 -12.91
N TYR A 67 -1.17 16.91 -11.63
CA TYR A 67 -2.31 17.14 -10.75
C TYR A 67 -1.95 17.86 -9.44
N GLY A 68 -0.66 18.12 -9.20
CA GLY A 68 -0.17 18.78 -8.01
C GLY A 68 0.27 17.82 -6.88
N PRO A 69 1.02 18.34 -5.89
CA PRO A 69 1.68 17.52 -4.87
C PRO A 69 0.69 16.76 -3.97
N ARG A 70 -0.53 17.28 -3.78
CA ARG A 70 -1.58 16.62 -2.97
C ARG A 70 -2.04 15.27 -3.55
N TYR A 71 -1.87 15.06 -4.85
CA TYR A 71 -2.23 13.82 -5.53
C TYR A 71 -1.05 12.83 -5.62
N ALA A 72 0.18 13.30 -5.41
CA ALA A 72 1.40 12.52 -5.57
C ALA A 72 1.71 11.56 -4.41
N SER A 73 0.78 11.42 -3.46
CA SER A 73 0.92 10.42 -2.40
C SER A 73 0.62 9.04 -2.95
N PHE A 74 1.67 8.23 -3.08
CA PHE A 74 1.54 6.86 -3.56
C PHE A 74 0.70 5.97 -2.61
N SER A 75 0.70 6.25 -1.30
CA SER A 75 -0.13 5.50 -0.34
C SER A 75 -1.63 5.75 -0.52
N ASN A 76 -2.00 6.86 -1.16
CA ASN A 76 -3.38 7.21 -1.44
C ASN A 76 -3.82 6.72 -2.82
N ALA A 77 -2.92 6.11 -3.61
CA ALA A 77 -3.23 5.64 -4.95
C ALA A 77 -4.17 4.42 -4.91
N GLN A 78 -5.10 4.36 -5.85
CA GLN A 78 -6.03 3.24 -6.02
C GLN A 78 -5.71 2.45 -7.28
N ASP A 79 -6.24 1.22 -7.35
CA ASP A 79 -6.16 0.33 -8.51
C ASP A 79 -4.71 0.14 -9.00
N THR A 80 -3.79 -0.01 -8.05
CA THR A 80 -2.37 -0.09 -8.33
C THR A 80 -2.00 -1.42 -8.97
N GLN A 81 -1.47 -1.35 -10.19
CA GLN A 81 -0.97 -2.50 -10.92
C GLN A 81 0.54 -2.37 -11.16
N TRP A 82 1.27 -3.47 -10.98
CA TRP A 82 2.71 -3.55 -11.19
C TRP A 82 3.01 -4.56 -12.29
N ASP A 83 3.73 -4.12 -13.32
CA ASP A 83 4.38 -5.01 -14.29
C ASP A 83 5.90 -4.86 -14.15
N CYS A 84 6.50 -5.77 -13.39
CA CYS A 84 7.94 -5.84 -13.20
C CYS A 84 8.50 -7.06 -13.95
N LYS A 85 9.17 -6.78 -15.07
CA LYS A 85 9.87 -7.79 -15.86
C LYS A 85 11.26 -7.99 -15.29
N LYS A 86 11.54 -9.21 -14.82
CA LYS A 86 12.89 -9.64 -14.46
C LYS A 86 13.71 -9.73 -15.75
N GLY A 87 14.76 -8.91 -15.86
CA GLY A 87 15.73 -9.07 -16.94
C GLY A 87 16.44 -10.40 -16.80
N ALA A 88 16.75 -11.06 -17.93
CA ALA A 88 17.39 -12.36 -17.93
C ALA A 88 18.74 -12.36 -17.21
N ILE A 89 19.53 -11.26 -17.26
CA ILE A 89 20.88 -11.23 -16.68
C ILE A 89 21.24 -9.89 -16.01
N LEU A 90 20.76 -8.72 -16.47
CA LEU A 90 21.14 -7.44 -15.82
C LEU A 90 20.06 -6.36 -15.79
N LEU A 91 19.27 -6.16 -16.85
CA LEU A 91 18.35 -5.01 -16.93
C LEU A 91 16.92 -5.38 -16.50
N ALA A 92 16.50 -4.91 -15.33
CA ALA A 92 15.11 -5.02 -14.90
C ALA A 92 14.30 -3.79 -15.32
N LYS A 93 13.04 -4.00 -15.72
CA LYS A 93 12.08 -2.93 -16.00
C LYS A 93 10.88 -3.11 -15.07
N CYS A 94 10.43 -2.03 -14.44
CA CYS A 94 9.18 -1.98 -13.71
C CYS A 94 8.31 -0.85 -14.25
N VAL A 95 7.05 -1.17 -14.51
CA VAL A 95 5.99 -0.23 -14.85
C VAL A 95 4.94 -0.32 -13.76
N ILE A 96 4.40 0.83 -13.39
CA ILE A 96 3.23 0.94 -12.53
C ILE A 96 2.16 1.78 -13.20
N VAL A 97 0.93 1.28 -13.16
CA VAL A 97 -0.27 2.05 -13.49
C VAL A 97 -1.12 2.15 -12.23
N ALA A 98 -1.43 3.37 -11.81
CA ALA A 98 -2.26 3.61 -10.62
C ALA A 98 -3.06 4.90 -10.74
N ARG A 99 -4.23 4.95 -10.09
CA ARG A 99 -5.06 6.16 -9.99
C ARG A 99 -4.60 7.02 -8.82
N PRO A 100 -4.18 8.28 -9.03
CA PRO A 100 -3.82 9.15 -7.93
C PRO A 100 -5.07 9.71 -7.26
N CYS A 101 -5.13 9.63 -5.93
CA CYS A 101 -6.23 10.16 -5.14
C CYS A 101 -5.73 11.09 -4.04
N ARG A 102 -6.59 12.04 -3.65
CA ARG A 102 -6.41 12.86 -2.45
C ARG A 102 -7.60 12.70 -1.52
N TYR A 103 -7.31 12.71 -0.23
CA TYR A 103 -8.28 12.83 0.85
C TYR A 103 -8.33 14.31 1.28
#